data_AF-A0A8T4J3C1-F1
#
_entry.id   AF-A0A8T4J3C1-F1
#
_cell.length_a   1.000
_cell.length_b   1.000
_cell.length_c   1.000
_cell.angle_alpha   90.00
_cell.angle_beta   90.00
_cell.angle_gamma   90.00
#
_symmetry.space_group_name_H-M   'P 1'
#
loop_
_entity.id
_entity.type
_entity.pdbx_description
1 polymer ?
#
loop_
_entity_poly.entity_id
_entity_poly.type
_entity_poly.pdbx_seq_one_letter_code
_entity_poly.pdbx_strand_id
1 'polypeptide(L)' 'MSRFRMYPTTAQEQRILLHCAHARYVWNLAVEQHAHWKPGRRSAPGFAEQCRQLTEARRDNAWLRAGNA' A
#
# COMPACT_ATOMS: atom_id res chain seq x y z
N MET A 1 4.74 -7.58 -37.90
CA MET A 1 5.25 -8.07 -36.60
C MET A 1 4.13 -8.78 -35.87
N SER A 2 4.27 -10.06 -35.57
CA SER A 2 3.32 -10.77 -34.72
C SER A 2 3.43 -10.25 -33.28
N ARG A 3 2.30 -9.84 -32.69
CA ARG A 3 2.24 -9.48 -31.26
C ARG A 3 2.17 -10.77 -30.44
N PHE A 4 3.28 -11.18 -29.87
CA PHE A 4 3.29 -12.21 -28.84
C PHE A 4 2.95 -11.57 -27.49
N ARG A 5 1.89 -12.04 -26.83
CA ARG A 5 1.56 -11.63 -25.47
C ARG A 5 2.28 -12.55 -24.49
N MET A 6 3.17 -11.98 -23.69
CA MET A 6 3.79 -12.69 -22.58
C MET A 6 2.80 -12.78 -21.42
N TYR A 7 2.64 -13.97 -20.86
CA TYR A 7 1.87 -14.21 -19.65
C TYR A 7 2.82 -14.45 -18.47
N PRO A 8 2.43 -14.06 -17.24
CA PRO A 8 3.23 -14.35 -16.06
C PRO A 8 3.31 -15.86 -15.85
N THR A 9 4.45 -16.32 -15.34
CA THR A 9 4.53 -17.66 -14.74
C THR A 9 3.67 -17.71 -13.47
N THR A 10 3.34 -18.90 -12.99
CA THR A 10 2.57 -19.07 -11.74
C THR A 10 3.23 -18.35 -10.55
N ALA A 11 4.56 -18.40 -10.46
CA ALA A 11 5.30 -17.69 -9.41
C ALA A 11 5.19 -16.16 -9.53
N GLN A 12 5.22 -15.63 -10.76
CA GLN A 12 5.04 -14.21 -11.02
C GLN A 12 3.61 -13.76 -10.72
N GLU A 13 2.61 -14.54 -11.10
CA GLU A 13 1.20 -14.26 -10.82
C GLU A 13 0.96 -14.14 -9.32
N GLN A 14 1.45 -15.10 -8.53
CA GLN A 14 1.34 -15.07 -7.07
C GLN A 14 1.98 -13.82 -6.46
N ARG A 15 3.17 -13.43 -6.95
CA ARG A 15 3.85 -12.22 -6.48
C ARG A 15 3.06 -10.94 -6.83
N ILE A 16 2.54 -10.85 -8.04
CA ILE A 16 1.69 -9.72 -8.47
C ILE A 16 0.42 -9.63 -7.62
N LEU A 17 -0.25 -10.75 -7.36
CA LEU A 17 -1.42 -10.80 -6.49
C LEU A 17 -1.09 -10.32 -5.07
N LEU A 18 0.05 -10.73 -4.52
CA LEU A 18 0.52 -10.28 -3.22
C LEU A 18 0.75 -8.76 -3.19
N HIS A 19 1.37 -8.18 -4.23
CA HIS A 19 1.54 -6.73 -4.33
C HIS A 19 0.20 -5.99 -4.42
N CYS A 20 -0.77 -6.51 -5.16
CA CYS A 20 -2.12 -5.95 -5.21
C CYS A 20 -2.78 -5.95 -3.83
N ALA A 21 -2.61 -7.01 -3.05
CA ALA A 21 -3.13 -7.10 -1.69
C ALA A 21 -2.45 -6.08 -0.76
N HIS A 22 -1.12 -5.96 -0.80
CA HIS A 22 -0.36 -4.97 -0.04
C HIS A 22 -0.80 -3.54 -0.35
N ALA A 23 -0.91 -3.19 -1.64
CA ALA A 23 -1.33 -1.86 -2.06
C ALA A 23 -2.75 -1.53 -1.59
N ARG A 24 -3.68 -2.49 -1.71
CA ARG A 24 -5.06 -2.32 -1.23
C ARG A 24 -5.12 -2.14 0.28
N TYR A 25 -4.32 -2.89 1.03
CA TYR A 25 -4.27 -2.77 2.48
C TYR A 25 -3.83 -1.37 2.92
N VAL A 26 -2.71 -0.87 2.39
CA VAL A 26 -2.18 0.46 2.76
C VAL A 26 -3.13 1.57 2.31
N TRP A 27 -3.77 1.42 1.14
CA TRP A 27 -4.78 2.36 0.67
C TRP A 27 -5.98 2.42 1.61
N ASN A 28 -6.54 1.28 2.01
CA ASN A 28 -7.68 1.24 2.93
C ASN A 28 -7.34 1.88 4.28
N LEU A 29 -6.14 1.63 4.81
CA LEU A 29 -5.67 2.26 6.04
C LEU A 29 -5.63 3.79 5.91
N ALA A 30 -5.15 4.31 4.78
CA ALA A 30 -5.19 5.74 4.53
C ALA A 30 -6.63 6.27 4.45
N VAL A 31 -7.53 5.57 3.74
CA VAL A 31 -8.95 5.95 3.68
C VAL A 31 -9.58 5.99 5.07
N GLU A 32 -9.31 5.01 5.92
CA GLU A 32 -9.80 4.97 7.31
C GLU A 32 -9.31 6.18 8.13
N GLN A 33 -8.03 6.57 7.99
CA GLN A 33 -7.50 7.78 8.63
C GLN A 33 -8.24 9.05 8.21
N HIS A 34 -8.70 9.12 6.95
CA HIS A 34 -9.43 10.27 6.42
C HIS A 34 -10.94 10.21 6.72
N ALA A 35 -11.53 9.02 6.82
CA ALA A 35 -12.96 8.81 7.02
C ALA A 35 -13.49 9.34 8.36
N HIS A 36 -12.63 9.47 9.37
CA HIS A 36 -13.01 9.98 10.70
C HIS A 36 -13.05 11.51 10.80
N TRP A 37 -12.84 12.23 9.70
CA TRP A 37 -12.90 13.68 9.67
C TRP A 37 -14.34 14.22 9.81
N LYS A 38 -14.49 15.29 10.59
CA LYS A 38 -15.71 16.11 10.64
C LYS A 38 -15.37 17.55 11.05
N PRO A 39 -16.22 18.54 10.74
CA PRO A 39 -16.04 19.92 11.21
C PRO A 39 -15.82 19.98 12.73
N GLY A 40 -14.80 20.74 13.16
CA GLY A 40 -14.42 20.88 14.56
C GLY A 40 -13.50 19.78 15.11
N ARG A 41 -13.14 18.76 14.31
CA ARG A 41 -12.07 17.80 14.66
C ARG A 41 -10.76 18.13 13.94
N ARG A 42 -9.67 17.62 14.51
CA ARG A 42 -8.35 17.66 13.87
C ARG A 42 -8.45 17.00 12.49
N SER A 43 -7.87 17.65 11.49
CA SER A 43 -7.74 17.10 10.14
C SER A 43 -6.98 15.78 10.17
N ALA A 44 -7.27 14.92 9.20
CA ALA A 44 -6.49 13.72 8.96
C ALA A 44 -5.00 14.06 8.73
N PRO A 45 -4.08 13.11 8.98
CA PRO A 45 -2.66 13.29 8.72
C PRO A 45 -2.38 13.86 7.33
N GLY A 46 -1.61 14.95 7.27
CA GLY A 46 -1.06 15.45 6.02
C GLY A 46 0.03 14.53 5.48
N PHE A 47 0.46 14.76 4.24
CA PHE A 47 1.43 13.90 3.54
C PHE A 47 2.70 13.60 4.34
N ALA A 48 3.36 14.63 4.88
CA ALA A 48 4.61 14.45 5.64
C ALA A 48 4.42 13.57 6.89
N GLU A 49 3.28 13.71 7.56
CA GLU A 49 2.91 12.92 8.72
C GLU A 49 2.60 11.47 8.32
N GLN A 50 1.91 11.24 7.20
CA GLN A 50 1.71 9.90 6.65
C GLN A 50 3.04 9.23 6.28
N CYS A 51 4.01 9.97 5.72
CA CYS A 51 5.35 9.43 5.43
C CYS A 51 6.09 9.02 6.72
N ARG A 52 5.96 9.80 7.79
CA ARG A 52 6.52 9.46 9.12
C ARG A 52 5.87 8.19 9.66
N GLN A 53 4.54 8.13 9.67
CA GLN A 53 3.78 6.96 10.14
C GLN A 53 4.10 5.70 9.32
N LEU A 54 4.25 5.82 8.00
CA LEU A 54 4.65 4.70 7.14
C LEU A 54 6.07 4.21 7.47
N THR A 55 6.99 5.13 7.76
CA THR A 55 8.35 4.79 8.21
C THR A 55 8.34 4.03 9.52
N GLU A 56 7.49 4.44 10.46
CA GLU A 56 7.29 3.73 11.74
C GLU A 56 6.67 2.36 11.51
N ALA A 57 5.60 2.25 10.71
CA ALA A 57 4.97 0.97 10.39
C ALA A 57 5.94 -0.02 9.72
N ARG A 58 6.87 0.45 8.88
CA ARG A 58 7.94 -0.37 8.29
C ARG A 58 8.94 -0.89 9.30
N ARG A 59 9.10 -0.26 10.48
CA ARG A 59 9.94 -0.81 11.54
C ARG A 59 9.31 -2.05 12.12
N ASP A 60 8.01 -2.04 12.35
CA ASP A 60 7.33 -3.12 13.07
C ASP A 60 6.79 -4.22 12.14
N ASN A 61 6.62 -3.93 10.85
CA ASN A 61 6.03 -4.86 9.89
C ASN A 61 7.04 -5.30 8.82
N ALA A 62 7.53 -6.54 8.92
CA ALA A 62 8.54 -7.08 8.02
C ALA A 62 8.10 -7.09 6.54
N TRP A 63 6.84 -7.41 6.24
CA TRP A 63 6.31 -7.40 4.86
C TRP A 63 6.27 -5.99 4.27
N LEU A 64 5.90 -5.00 5.10
CA LEU A 64 5.80 -3.59 4.73
C LEU A 64 7.19 -2.98 4.53
N ARG A 65 8.17 -3.45 5.33
CA ARG A 65 9.60 -3.15 5.19
C ARG A 65 10.19 -3.72 3.91
N ALA A 66 9.87 -4.97 3.58
CA ALA A 66 10.32 -5.62 2.36
C ALA A 66 9.81 -4.90 1.10
N GLY A 67 8.64 -4.26 1.19
CA GLY A 67 8.10 -3.42 0.13
C GLY A 67 7.73 -4.22 -1.12
N ASN A 68 8.15 -3.74 -2.29
CA ASN A 68 7.84 -4.35 -3.60
C ASN A 68 8.96 -5.26 -4.13
N ALA A 69 9.77 -5.87 -3.24
CA ALA A 69 10.85 -6.80 -3.62
C ALA A 69 10.34 -8.16 -4.13
#